data_AF-A0A7J9WRH9-F1
#
_entry.id   AF-A0A7J9WRH9-F1
#
_cell.length_a   1.000
_cell.length_b   1.000
_cell.length_c   1.000
_cell.angle_alpha   90.00
_cell.angle_beta   90.00
_cell.angle_gamma   90.00
#
_symmetry.space_group_name_H-M   'P 1'
#
loop_
_entity.id
_entity.type
_entity.pdbx_description
1 polymer ?
#
loop_
_entity_poly.entity_id
_entity_poly.type
_entity_poly.pdbx_seq_one_letter_code
_entity_poly.pdbx_strand_id
1 'polypeptide(L)'
;MSCAARSPPRRHFPPGRLARALKHTLAELLERLLPPRRRRTNPRVIKRKIASWPLKRAAHRIPDRPADPTVTIIGATKTNRVKRTTRP
;
A
#
# COMPACT_ATOMS: atom_id res chain seq x y z
N MET A 1 -36.63 35.66 -36.01
CA MET A 1 -36.44 35.22 -34.61
C MET A 1 -35.99 33.77 -34.63
N SER A 2 -34.77 33.44 -34.19
CA SER A 2 -34.22 32.09 -34.27
C SER A 2 -34.26 31.40 -32.91
N CYS A 3 -34.90 30.24 -32.86
CA CYS A 3 -35.15 29.39 -31.70
C CYS A 3 -34.00 28.39 -31.46
N ALA A 4 -32.81 28.88 -31.11
CA ALA A 4 -31.75 27.99 -30.63
C ALA A 4 -31.99 27.67 -29.14
N ALA A 5 -32.76 26.61 -28.87
CA ALA A 5 -32.85 26.04 -27.53
C ALA A 5 -31.45 25.52 -27.14
N ARG A 6 -30.73 26.30 -26.33
CA ARG A 6 -29.52 25.83 -25.65
C ARG A 6 -29.95 24.69 -24.73
N SER A 7 -29.55 23.47 -25.06
CA SER A 7 -29.72 22.33 -24.16
C SER A 7 -29.07 22.65 -22.81
N PRO A 8 -29.72 22.33 -21.67
CA PRO A 8 -29.10 22.55 -20.38
C PRO A 8 -27.80 21.75 -20.28
N PRO A 9 -26.76 22.25 -19.59
CA PRO A 9 -25.59 21.44 -19.29
C PRO A 9 -26.07 20.16 -18.58
N ARG A 10 -25.59 19.00 -19.05
CA ARG A 10 -25.95 17.69 -18.50
C ARG A 10 -25.72 17.72 -16.99
N ARG A 11 -26.77 17.46 -16.20
CA ARG A 11 -26.65 17.34 -14.74
C ARG A 11 -25.69 16.18 -14.41
N HIS A 12 -24.62 16.45 -13.67
CA HIS A 12 -23.82 15.40 -13.05
C HIS A 12 -24.57 14.81 -11.86
N PHE A 13 -25.32 13.73 -12.10
CA PHE A 13 -26.08 13.03 -11.06
C PHE A 13 -25.84 11.51 -11.12
N PRO A 14 -25.67 10.82 -9.97
CA PRO A 14 -25.65 11.36 -8.62
C PRO A 14 -24.31 12.04 -8.26
N PRO A 15 -24.34 13.13 -7.47
CA PRO A 15 -23.13 13.75 -6.95
C PRO A 15 -22.42 12.76 -6.02
N GLY A 16 -21.09 12.68 -6.16
CA GLY A 16 -20.23 11.96 -5.24
C GLY A 16 -20.30 10.44 -5.34
N ARG A 17 -20.34 9.85 -6.55
CA ARG A 17 -20.17 8.39 -6.72
C ARG A 17 -18.92 7.87 -6.01
N LEU A 18 -17.81 8.61 -6.09
CA LEU A 18 -16.57 8.30 -5.39
C LEU A 18 -16.76 8.38 -3.87
N ALA A 19 -17.31 9.47 -3.35
CA ALA A 19 -17.53 9.63 -1.91
C ALA A 19 -18.45 8.53 -1.34
N ARG A 20 -19.49 8.15 -2.09
CA ARG A 20 -20.41 7.07 -1.74
C ARG A 20 -19.73 5.70 -1.78
N ALA A 21 -18.93 5.45 -2.82
CA ALA A 21 -18.14 4.22 -2.93
C ALA A 21 -17.14 4.10 -1.78
N LEU A 22 -16.39 5.17 -1.46
CA LEU A 22 -15.47 5.19 -0.33
C LEU A 22 -16.21 4.90 0.99
N LYS A 23 -17.36 5.53 1.22
CA LYS A 23 -18.18 5.29 2.42
C LYS A 23 -18.62 3.83 2.53
N HIS A 24 -19.06 3.22 1.42
CA HIS A 24 -19.42 1.80 1.37
C HIS A 24 -18.23 0.90 1.65
N THR A 25 -17.10 1.11 0.98
CA THR A 25 -15.90 0.29 1.17
C THR A 25 -15.37 0.36 2.59
N LEU A 26 -15.42 1.52 3.25
CA LEU A 26 -15.03 1.64 4.66
C LEU A 26 -15.98 0.87 5.58
N ALA A 27 -17.29 0.92 5.32
CA ALA A 27 -18.26 0.14 6.08
C ALA A 27 -18.00 -1.37 5.94
N GLU A 28 -17.78 -1.85 4.71
CA GLU A 28 -17.46 -3.25 4.43
C GLU A 28 -16.16 -3.72 5.10
N LEU A 29 -15.10 -2.91 5.06
CA LEU A 29 -13.82 -3.23 5.69
C LEU A 29 -13.90 -3.28 7.23
N LEU A 30 -14.79 -2.48 7.82
CA LEU A 30 -14.96 -2.39 9.27
C LEU A 30 -16.02 -3.35 9.82
N GLU A 31 -16.89 -3.92 8.97
CA GLU A 31 -17.94 -4.88 9.38
C GLU A 31 -17.37 -6.09 10.11
N ARG A 32 -16.22 -6.61 9.64
CA ARG A 32 -15.55 -7.75 10.26
C ARG A 32 -14.05 -7.58 10.27
N LEU A 33 -13.54 -6.95 11.33
CA LEU A 33 -12.11 -6.86 11.57
C LEU A 33 -11.50 -8.26 11.76
N LEU A 34 -10.41 -8.54 11.05
CA LEU A 34 -9.60 -9.72 11.31
C LEU A 34 -9.09 -9.66 12.75
N PRO A 35 -9.08 -10.78 13.49
CA PRO A 35 -8.48 -10.81 14.81
C PRO A 35 -7.02 -10.35 14.72
N PRO A 36 -6.51 -9.60 15.71
CA PRO A 36 -5.11 -9.19 15.74
C PRO A 36 -4.21 -10.39 15.45
N ARG A 37 -3.34 -10.24 14.44
CA ARG A 37 -2.44 -11.32 14.04
C ARG A 37 -1.63 -11.76 15.27
N ARG A 38 -1.81 -13.02 15.68
CA ARG A 38 -1.04 -13.62 16.76
C ARG A 38 0.45 -13.49 16.44
N ARG A 39 1.24 -12.98 17.39
CA ARG A 39 2.70 -12.98 17.27
C ARG A 39 3.16 -14.41 17.07
N ARG A 40 3.64 -14.73 15.86
CA ARG A 40 4.28 -16.03 15.56
C ARG A 40 5.67 -16.04 16.19
N THR A 41 5.74 -16.22 17.50
CA THR A 41 6.98 -16.62 18.17
C THR A 41 7.17 -18.10 17.84
N ASN A 42 7.77 -18.44 16.70
CA ASN A 42 7.99 -19.84 16.27
C ASN A 42 8.94 -20.55 17.27
N PRO A 43 8.45 -21.29 18.27
CA PRO A 43 9.32 -21.84 19.30
C PRO A 43 10.19 -22.99 18.75
N ARG A 44 9.69 -23.68 17.70
CA ARG A 44 10.35 -24.81 17.06
C ARG A 44 11.55 -24.39 16.20
N VAL A 45 11.50 -23.22 15.55
CA VAL A 45 12.65 -22.64 14.84
C VAL A 45 13.65 -22.07 15.84
N ILE A 46 13.15 -21.48 16.92
CA ILE A 46 13.94 -20.87 17.98
C ILE A 46 14.79 -21.94 18.70
N LYS A 47 14.25 -23.10 19.12
CA LYS A 47 15.04 -24.12 19.86
C LYS A 47 16.33 -24.62 19.16
N ARG A 48 16.37 -24.73 17.83
CA ARG A 48 17.60 -25.08 17.09
C ARG A 48 18.47 -23.87 16.71
N LYS A 49 17.89 -22.66 16.71
CA LYS A 49 18.54 -21.41 16.30
C LYS A 49 19.10 -20.59 17.48
N ILE A 50 18.64 -20.83 18.72
CA ILE A 50 19.00 -20.06 19.92
C ILE A 50 20.51 -20.08 20.23
N ALA A 51 21.20 -21.20 19.99
CA ALA A 51 22.62 -21.27 20.35
C ALA A 51 23.51 -20.31 19.55
N SER A 52 23.09 -19.93 18.33
CA SER A 52 23.90 -19.12 17.41
C SER A 52 23.31 -17.76 17.07
N TRP A 53 22.08 -17.45 17.50
CA TRP A 53 21.42 -16.19 17.17
C TRP A 53 21.17 -15.33 18.41
N PRO A 54 21.72 -14.10 18.46
CA PRO A 54 21.48 -13.20 19.57
C PRO A 54 19.99 -12.92 19.73
N LEU A 55 19.49 -13.12 20.95
CA LEU A 55 18.10 -12.85 21.30
C LEU A 55 17.77 -11.37 21.09
N LYS A 56 16.56 -11.09 20.60
CA LYS A 56 16.06 -9.72 20.46
C LYS A 56 15.92 -9.07 21.85
N ARG A 57 16.72 -8.04 22.13
CA ARG A 57 16.70 -7.30 23.42
C ARG A 57 15.67 -6.16 23.40
N ALA A 58 15.32 -5.65 24.59
CA ALA A 58 14.40 -4.52 24.72
C ALA A 58 14.87 -3.27 23.94
N ALA A 59 16.18 -3.01 23.93
CA ALA A 59 16.80 -1.93 23.14
C ALA A 59 16.51 -2.05 21.63
N HIS A 60 16.28 -3.26 21.09
CA HIS A 60 15.99 -3.45 19.67
C HIS A 60 14.52 -3.13 19.32
N ARG A 61 13.69 -2.73 20.29
CA ARG A 61 12.31 -2.26 20.04
C ARG A 61 12.29 -0.82 19.55
N ILE A 62 13.29 -0.03 19.93
CA ILE A 62 13.46 1.36 19.55
C ILE A 62 14.84 1.42 18.89
N PRO A 63 14.94 1.21 17.57
CA PRO A 63 16.23 1.29 16.89
C PRO A 63 16.76 2.73 17.01
N ASP A 64 18.06 2.85 17.28
CA ASP A 64 18.73 4.14 17.27
C ASP A 64 18.58 4.77 15.88
N ARG A 65 18.22 6.06 15.84
CA ARG A 65 18.13 6.80 14.59
C ARG A 65 19.56 7.04 14.08
N PRO A 66 19.86 6.80 12.80
CA PRO A 66 21.15 7.17 12.24
C PRO A 66 21.38 8.67 12.41
N ALA A 67 22.60 9.06 12.77
CA ALA A 67 22.98 10.46 12.96
C ALA A 67 22.71 11.29 11.69
N ASP A 68 22.97 10.70 10.52
CA ASP A 68 22.68 11.30 9.21
C ASP A 68 21.57 10.52 8.49
N PRO A 69 20.37 11.10 8.33
CA PRO A 69 19.27 10.45 7.63
C PRO A 69 19.33 10.61 6.10
N THR A 70 20.49 10.98 5.54
CA THR A 70 20.63 11.23 4.10
C THR A 70 20.43 9.94 3.31
N VAL A 71 19.31 9.86 2.58
CA VAL A 71 18.99 8.74 1.71
C VAL A 71 19.53 9.00 0.31
N THR A 72 20.53 8.23 -0.11
CA THR A 72 21.01 8.24 -1.51
C THR A 72 20.15 7.32 -2.36
N ILE A 73 19.36 7.88 -3.27
CA ILE A 73 18.59 7.10 -4.24
C ILE A 73 19.49 6.79 -5.43
N ILE A 74 19.85 5.53 -5.59
CA ILE A 74 20.64 5.06 -6.74
C ILE A 74 19.68 4.68 -7.86
N GLY A 75 20.00 5.07 -9.10
CA GLY A 75 19.21 4.70 -10.29
C GLY A 75 19.13 3.19 -10.48
N ALA A 76 18.06 2.73 -11.15
CA ALA A 76 17.86 1.32 -11.43
C ALA A 76 19.02 0.75 -12.25
N THR A 77 19.66 -0.31 -11.75
CA THR A 77 20.79 -0.98 -12.43
C THR A 77 20.35 -1.87 -13.59
N LYS A 78 19.06 -2.22 -13.68
CA LYS A 78 18.56 -3.11 -14.73
C LYS A 78 18.23 -2.32 -15.99
N THR A 79 18.66 -2.85 -17.13
CA THR A 79 18.33 -2.29 -18.44
C THR A 79 16.82 -2.35 -18.68
N ASN A 80 16.29 -1.34 -19.38
CA ASN A 80 14.88 -1.29 -19.72
C ASN A 80 14.48 -2.51 -20.56
N ARG A 81 13.32 -3.10 -20.24
CA ARG A 81 12.75 -4.19 -21.02
C ARG A 81 12.48 -3.72 -22.45
N VAL A 82 13.21 -4.25 -23.42
CA VAL A 82 12.97 -3.99 -24.85
C VAL A 82 11.67 -4.69 -25.27
N LYS A 83 10.72 -3.93 -25.81
CA LYS A 83 9.52 -4.50 -26.44
C LYS A 83 9.87 -4.97 -27.84
N ARG A 84 9.63 -6.25 -28.15
CA ARG A 84 9.72 -6.77 -29.52
C ARG A 84 8.59 -6.15 -30.35
N THR A 85 8.94 -5.45 -31.41
CA THR A 85 8.00 -5.07 -32.47
C THR A 85 7.72 -6.31 -33.32
N THR A 86 6.45 -6.70 -33.41
CA THR A 86 6.02 -7.68 -34.42
C THR A 86 5.94 -6.93 -35.74
N ARG A 87 6.79 -7.29 -36.71
CA ARG A 87 6.67 -6.76 -38.08
C ARG A 87 5.42 -7.35 -38.75
N PRO A 88 4.78 -6.58 -39.65
CA PRO A 88 3.53 -6.95 -40.31
C PRO A 88 3.67 -8.18 -41.21
#